data_AF-A0A1B9NHW0-F1
#
_entry.id   AF-A0A1B9NHW0-F1
#
_cell.length_a   1.000
_cell.length_b   1.000
_cell.length_c   1.000
_cell.angle_alpha   90.00
_cell.angle_beta   90.00
_cell.angle_gamma   90.00
#
_symmetry.space_group_name_H-M   'P 1'
#
loop_
_entity.id
_entity.type
_entity.pdbx_description
1 polymer ?
#
loop_
_entity_poly.entity_id
_entity_poly.type
_entity_poly.pdbx_seq_one_letter_code
_entity_poly.pdbx_strand_id
1 'polypeptide(L)' 'MNYQYMKQHLLPYLLPLVCRQLKVSVSGYYVWLKREPKSNELFENIKALYWQHKARLDAPSLVHNIRDKG' A
#
# COMPACT_ATOMS: atom_id res chain seq x y z
N MET A 1 1.36 -6.56 1.98
CA MET A 1 0.91 -6.38 3.39
C MET A 1 0.09 -7.58 3.84
N ASN A 2 0.21 -8.02 5.10
CA ASN A 2 -0.52 -9.20 5.63
C ASN A 2 -2.04 -9.10 5.39
N TYR A 3 -2.65 -7.92 5.51
CA TYR A 3 -4.09 -7.72 5.28
C TYR A 3 -4.54 -7.91 3.82
N GLN A 4 -3.70 -7.55 2.86
CA GLN A 4 -3.98 -7.75 1.43
C GLN A 4 -3.97 -9.23 1.07
N TYR A 5 -2.99 -9.96 1.60
CA TYR A 5 -2.91 -11.42 1.45
C TYR A 5 -4.12 -12.10 2.10
N MET A 6 -4.51 -11.68 3.30
CA MET A 6 -5.75 -12.16 3.94
C MET A 6 -6.97 -11.96 3.05
N LYS A 7 -7.18 -10.75 2.50
CA LYS A 7 -8.32 -10.45 1.61
C LYS A 7 -8.38 -11.37 0.38
N GLN A 8 -7.22 -11.74 -0.19
CA GLN A 8 -7.13 -12.58 -1.39
C GLN A 8 -7.36 -14.07 -1.13
N HIS A 9 -7.15 -14.55 0.10
CA HIS A 9 -7.12 -15.98 0.43
C HIS A 9 -8.06 -16.40 1.59
N LEU A 10 -9.00 -15.53 2.00
CA LEU A 10 -9.81 -15.74 3.22
C LEU A 10 -11.00 -16.70 3.11
N LEU A 11 -11.32 -17.24 1.94
CA LEU A 11 -12.43 -18.20 1.80
C LEU A 11 -11.93 -19.60 2.21
N PRO A 12 -12.27 -20.20 3.38
CA PRO A 12 -13.49 -20.07 4.21
C PRO A 12 -13.20 -19.85 5.73
N TYR A 13 -12.10 -19.19 6.10
CA TYR A 13 -11.62 -19.15 7.48
C TYR A 13 -12.22 -18.01 8.31
N LEU A 14 -12.49 -18.27 9.60
CA LEU A 14 -12.87 -17.22 10.56
C LEU A 14 -11.74 -16.20 10.69
N LEU A 15 -12.00 -14.96 10.28
CA LEU A 15 -11.08 -13.82 10.33
C LEU A 15 -10.29 -13.69 11.65
N PRO A 16 -10.88 -13.87 12.86
CA PRO A 16 -10.14 -13.81 14.11
C PRO A 16 -9.01 -14.84 14.24
N LEU A 17 -9.17 -16.04 13.68
CA LEU A 17 -8.14 -17.08 13.71
C LEU A 17 -6.96 -16.70 12.82
N VAL A 18 -7.26 -16.20 11.62
CA VAL A 18 -6.24 -15.73 10.67
C VAL A 18 -5.49 -14.54 11.26
N CYS A 19 -6.19 -13.60 11.88
CA CYS A 19 -5.57 -12.46 12.55
C CYS A 19 -4.66 -12.89 13.71
N ARG A 20 -5.08 -13.87 14.52
CA ARG A 20 -4.28 -14.44 15.61
C ARG A 20 -2.99 -15.08 15.07
N GLN A 21 -3.09 -15.87 14.01
CA GLN A 21 -1.93 -16.54 13.39
C GLN A 21 -0.93 -15.54 12.83
N LEU A 22 -1.42 -14.48 12.19
CA LEU A 22 -0.60 -13.45 11.57
C LEU A 22 -0.15 -12.34 12.55
N LYS A 23 -0.48 -12.46 13.83
CA LYS A 23 -0.18 -11.48 14.90
C LYS A 23 -0.64 -10.06 14.56
N VAL A 24 -1.83 -9.95 13.98
CA VAL A 24 -2.48 -8.68 13.61
C VAL A 24 -3.84 -8.54 14.28
N SER A 25 -4.36 -7.32 14.39
CA SER A 25 -5.67 -7.07 15.00
C SER A 25 -6.81 -7.17 13.99
N VAL A 26 -7.94 -7.74 14.43
CA VAL A 26 -9.17 -7.80 13.63
C VAL A 26 -9.71 -6.39 13.34
N SER A 27 -9.66 -5.50 14.33
CA SER A 27 -10.02 -4.09 14.14
C SER A 27 -9.11 -3.39 13.12
N GLY A 28 -7.80 -3.68 13.16
CA GLY A 28 -6.83 -3.19 12.18
C GLY A 28 -7.14 -3.67 10.75
N TYR A 29 -7.60 -4.92 10.59
CA TYR A 29 -8.06 -5.44 9.31
C TYR A 29 -9.26 -4.65 8.77
N TYR A 30 -10.29 -4.41 9.58
CA TYR A 30 -11.46 -3.65 9.13
C TYR A 30 -11.14 -2.17 8.85
N VAL A 31 -10.25 -1.56 9.63
CA VAL A 31 -9.74 -0.21 9.34
C VAL A 31 -8.99 -0.20 8.01
N TRP A 32 -8.12 -1.17 7.77
CA TRP A 32 -7.41 -1.31 6.49
C TRP A 32 -8.37 -1.57 5.32
N LEU A 33 -9.41 -2.38 5.53
CA LEU A 33 -10.41 -2.71 4.52
C LEU A 33 -11.22 -1.47 4.09
N LYS A 34 -11.49 -0.56 5.03
CA LYS A 34 -12.18 0.72 4.79
C LYS A 34 -11.31 1.80 4.17
N ARG A 35 -9.98 1.59 4.09
CA ARG A 35 -9.12 2.56 3.41
C ARG A 35 -9.43 2.50 1.92
N GLU A 36 -9.79 3.65 1.37
CA GLU A 36 -9.79 3.81 -0.07
C GLU A 36 -8.37 3.54 -0.58
N PRO A 37 -8.23 2.86 -1.74
CA PRO A 37 -6.94 2.80 -2.40
C PRO A 37 -6.46 4.23 -2.58
N LYS A 38 -5.28 4.58 -2.04
CA LYS A 38 -4.64 5.86 -2.34
C LYS A 38 -4.65 6.02 -3.86
N SER A 39 -4.99 7.22 -4.36
CA SER A 39 -5.21 7.42 -5.79
C SER A 39 -4.06 6.78 -6.57
N ASN A 40 -4.43 5.88 -7.48
CA ASN A 40 -3.44 5.16 -8.30
C ASN A 40 -2.61 6.18 -9.11
N GLU A 41 -3.19 7.33 -9.39
CA GLU A 41 -2.57 8.48 -10.05
C GLU A 41 -1.29 8.96 -9.35
N LEU A 42 -1.30 9.17 -8.02
CA LEU A 42 -0.09 9.59 -7.31
C LEU A 42 1.02 8.54 -7.42
N PHE A 43 0.65 7.25 -7.32
CA PHE A 43 1.61 6.16 -7.41
C PHE A 43 2.18 6.00 -8.82
N GLU A 44 1.35 6.13 -9.84
CA GLU A 44 1.78 6.09 -11.23
C GLU A 44 2.62 7.33 -11.61
N ASN A 45 2.31 8.51 -11.05
CA ASN A 45 3.15 9.71 -11.19
C ASN A 45 4.53 9.52 -10.54
N ILE A 46 4.58 8.94 -9.33
CA ILE A 46 5.84 8.58 -8.65
C ILE A 46 6.67 7.62 -9.52
N LYS A 47 6.05 6.56 -10.05
CA LYS A 47 6.70 5.60 -10.94
C LYS A 47 7.22 6.27 -12.21
N ALA A 48 6.42 7.10 -12.86
CA ALA A 48 6.79 7.79 -14.09
C ALA A 48 8.02 8.67 -13.86
N LEU A 49 8.04 9.45 -12.77
CA LEU A 49 9.21 10.26 -12.39
C LEU A 49 10.43 9.39 -12.06
N TYR A 50 10.25 8.32 -11.30
CA TYR A 50 11.35 7.41 -10.97
C TYR A 50 12.01 6.81 -12.22
N TRP A 51 11.19 6.36 -13.18
CA TRP A 51 11.67 5.78 -14.44
C TRP A 51 12.20 6.81 -15.43
N GLN A 52 11.65 8.04 -15.44
CA GLN A 52 12.20 9.16 -16.21
C GLN A 52 13.68 9.38 -15.89
N HIS A 53 14.06 9.21 -14.62
CA HIS A 53 15.45 9.31 -14.16
C HIS A 53 16.20 7.98 -14.14
N LYS A 54 15.69 6.96 -14.86
CA LYS A 54 16.30 5.62 -14.98
C LYS A 54 16.59 4.97 -13.62
N ALA A 55 15.70 5.13 -12.65
CA ALA A 55 15.84 4.60 -11.30
C ALA A 55 17.06 5.15 -10.52
N ARG A 56 17.60 6.31 -10.91
CA ARG A 56 18.78 6.94 -10.27
C ARG A 56 18.43 8.04 -9.27
N LEU A 57 17.15 8.35 -9.08
CA LEU A 57 16.72 9.34 -8.10
C LEU A 57 16.59 8.69 -6.73
N ASP A 58 17.22 9.31 -5.74
CA ASP A 58 16.99 8.99 -4.34
C ASP A 58 15.61 9.45 -3.89
N ALA A 59 15.10 8.81 -2.82
CA ALA A 59 13.79 9.13 -2.25
C ALA A 59 13.62 10.63 -1.90
N PRO A 60 14.62 11.35 -1.32
CA PRO A 60 14.48 12.77 -1.04
C PRO A 60 14.29 13.62 -2.31
N SER A 61 15.10 13.37 -3.35
CA SER A 61 15.01 14.09 -4.62
C SER A 61 13.71 13.79 -5.36
N LEU A 62 13.22 12.55 -5.28
CA LEU A 62 11.93 12.15 -5.83
C LEU A 62 10.78 12.90 -5.15
N VAL A 63 10.79 12.99 -3.81
CA VAL A 63 9.78 13.73 -3.03
C VAL A 63 9.78 15.23 -3.37
N HIS A 64 10.95 15.83 -3.54
CA HIS A 64 11.06 17.23 -3.96
C HIS A 64 10.43 17.46 -5.34
N ASN A 65 10.78 16.63 -6.33
CA ASN A 65 10.24 16.71 -7.69
C ASN A 65 8.72 16.50 -7.77
N ILE A 66 8.15 15.67 -6.88
CA ILE A 66 6.69 15.47 -6.81
C ILE A 66 6.00 16.69 -6.22
N ARG A 67 6.56 17.28 -5.15
CA ARG A 67 5.98 18.48 -4.52
C ARG A 67 5.98 19.69 -5.44
N ASP A 68 7.00 19.82 -6.29
CA ASP A 68 7.07 20.89 -7.28
C ASP A 68 6.09 20.71 -8.45
N LYS A 69 5.60 19.48 -8.68
CA LYS A 69 4.68 19.17 -9.78
C LYS A 69 3.19 19.23 -9.42
N GLY A 70 2.82 19.26 -8.14
CA GLY A 70 1.43 19.38 -7.67
C GLY A 70 0.72 18.04 -7.50
#